data_AF-A0A2V9FH10-F1
#
_entry.id   AF-A0A2V9FH10-F1
#
_cell.length_a   1.000
_cell.length_b   1.000
_cell.length_c   1.000
_cell.angle_alpha   90.00
_cell.angle_beta   90.00
_cell.angle_gamma   90.00
#
_symmetry.space_group_name_H-M   'P 1'
#
loop_
_entity.id
_entity.type
_entity.pdbx_description
1 polymer ?
#
loop_
_entity_poly.entity_id
_entity_poly.type
_entity_poly.pdbx_seq_one_letter_code
_entity_poly.pdbx_strand_id
1 'polypeptide(L)' 'MVLTRDFRETVQADAKRNPIFRRGLLSDALKSLLSGEVTLGKEMLRDYIISRKQLRPNRLKN' A
#
# COMPACT_ATOMS: atom_id res chain seq x y z
N MET A 1 -12.67 -10.58 0.28
CA MET A 1 -12.64 -10.82 -1.18
C MET A 1 -11.20 -11.02 -1.58
N VAL A 2 -10.89 -11.99 -2.45
CA VAL A 2 -9.52 -12.28 -2.86
C VAL A 2 -9.09 -11.18 -3.83
N LEU A 3 -8.33 -10.19 -3.34
CA LEU A 3 -7.51 -9.35 -4.22
C LEU A 3 -6.59 -10.31 -4.97
N THR A 4 -6.86 -10.54 -6.25
CA THR A 4 -6.01 -11.39 -7.08
C THR A 4 -4.60 -10.82 -7.06
N ARG A 5 -3.59 -11.70 -7.15
CA ARG A 5 -2.17 -11.30 -7.05
C ARG A 5 -1.84 -10.14 -8.00
N ASP A 6 -2.43 -10.18 -9.19
CA ASP A 6 -2.29 -9.18 -10.24
C ASP A 6 -2.82 -7.79 -9.84
N PHE A 7 -3.93 -7.74 -9.09
CA PHE A 7 -4.46 -6.47 -8.57
C PHE A 7 -3.51 -5.86 -7.54
N ARG A 8 -2.98 -6.68 -6.61
CA ARG A 8 -1.99 -6.20 -5.63
C ARG A 8 -0.73 -5.67 -6.31
N GLU A 9 -0.24 -6.36 -7.34
CA GLU A 9 0.92 -5.92 -8.12
C GLU A 9 0.66 -4.57 -8.82
N THR A 10 -0.55 -4.39 -9.37
CA THR A 10 -0.97 -3.13 -10.00
C THR A 10 -0.99 -1.98 -8.98
N VAL A 11 -1.66 -2.17 -7.84
CA VAL A 11 -1.71 -1.18 -6.75
C VAL A 11 -0.30 -0.82 -6.26
N GLN A 12 0.59 -1.80 -6.14
CA GLN A 12 1.97 -1.57 -5.73
C GLN A 12 2.77 -0.80 -6.79
N ALA A 13 2.56 -1.07 -8.08
CA ALA A 13 3.20 -0.35 -9.18
C ALA A 13 2.78 1.14 -9.21
N ASP A 14 1.47 1.40 -9.05
CA ASP A 14 0.93 2.76 -9.01
C ASP A 14 1.36 3.51 -7.76
N ALA A 15 1.34 2.86 -6.60
CA ALA A 15 1.82 3.45 -5.35
C ALA A 15 3.32 3.82 -5.40
N LYS A 16 4.14 3.12 -6.18
CA LYS A 16 5.54 3.52 -6.41
C LYS A 16 5.64 4.79 -7.24
N ARG A 17 4.95 4.83 -8.38
CA ARG A 17 5.10 5.89 -9.40
C ARG A 17 4.33 7.16 -9.06
N ASN A 18 3.21 7.04 -8.35
CA ASN A 18 2.30 8.14 -8.08
C ASN A 18 2.20 8.43 -6.56
N PRO A 19 2.85 9.50 -6.07
CA PRO A 19 2.77 9.91 -4.67
C PRO A 19 1.36 10.28 -4.20
N ILE A 20 0.50 10.78 -5.09
CA ILE A 20 -0.89 11.13 -4.78
C ILE A 20 -1.70 9.85 -4.54
N PHE A 21 -1.56 8.87 -5.43
CA PHE A 21 -2.17 7.55 -5.27
C PHE A 21 -1.74 6.89 -3.96
N ARG A 22 -0.45 6.95 -3.62
CA ARG A 22 0.06 6.41 -2.36
C ARG A 22 -0.55 7.06 -1.12
N ARG A 23 -0.78 8.38 -1.16
CA ARG A 23 -1.48 9.10 -0.07
C ARG A 23 -2.95 8.70 0.00
N GLY A 24 -3.63 8.55 -1.15
CA GLY A 24 -4.99 8.02 -1.22
C GLY A 24 -5.11 6.64 -0.58
N LEU A 25 -4.22 5.71 -0.96
CA LEU A 25 -4.16 4.35 -0.40
C LEU A 25 -4.00 4.36 1.13
N LEU A 26 -3.15 5.24 1.68
CA LEU A 26 -3.01 5.39 3.13
C LEU A 26 -4.28 5.95 3.78
N SER A 27 -4.88 6.99 3.20
CA SER A 27 -6.11 7.59 3.71
C SER A 27 -7.26 6.60 3.74
N ASP A 28 -7.43 5.81 2.67
CA ASP A 28 -8.50 4.83 2.59
C ASP A 28 -8.26 3.65 3.52
N ALA A 29 -7.01 3.22 3.70
CA ALA A 29 -6.66 2.25 4.72
C ALA A 29 -7.06 2.73 6.13
N LEU A 30 -6.79 4.00 6.46
CA LEU A 30 -7.17 4.59 7.75
C LEU A 30 -8.70 4.69 7.90
N LYS A 31 -9.42 5.11 6.85
CA LYS A 31 -10.89 5.15 6.88
C LYS A 31 -11.49 3.76 7.13
N SER A 32 -11.00 2.73 6.46
CA SER A 32 -11.46 1.35 6.70
C SER A 32 -11.17 0.88 8.12
N LEU A 33 -10.04 1.26 8.72
CA LEU A 33 -9.79 0.97 10.13
C LEU A 33 -10.78 1.69 11.06
N LEU A 34 -11.06 2.96 10.79
CA LEU A 34 -11.98 3.79 11.58
C LEU A 34 -13.44 3.37 11.42
N SER A 35 -13.83 2.81 10.27
CA SER A 35 -15.17 2.26 10.03
C SER A 35 -15.37 0.86 10.61
N GLY A 36 -14.33 0.26 11.19
CA GLY A 36 -14.38 -1.11 11.74
C GLY A 36 -14.06 -2.21 10.72
N GLU A 37 -13.76 -1.87 9.47
CA GLU A 37 -13.30 -2.79 8.42
C GLU A 37 -11.81 -3.14 8.60
N VAL A 38 -11.47 -3.71 9.75
CA VAL A 38 -10.08 -3.92 10.19
C VAL A 38 -9.28 -4.79 9.21
N THR A 39 -9.89 -5.84 8.65
CA THR A 39 -9.23 -6.73 7.69
C THR A 39 -8.81 -5.97 6.43
N LEU A 40 -9.72 -5.18 5.85
CA LEU A 40 -9.44 -4.41 4.64
C LEU A 40 -8.37 -3.34 4.90
N GLY A 41 -8.49 -2.60 6.00
CA GLY A 41 -7.51 -1.58 6.39
C GLY A 41 -6.10 -2.18 6.58
N LYS A 42 -6.00 -3.37 7.18
CA LYS A 42 -4.71 -4.08 7.31
C LYS A 42 -4.11 -4.49 5.98
N GLU A 43 -4.93 -4.98 5.03
CA GLU A 43 -4.46 -5.34 3.69
C GLU A 43 -3.92 -4.11 2.94
N MET A 44 -4.69 -3.01 2.94
CA MET A 44 -4.26 -1.75 2.31
C MET A 44 -2.99 -1.18 2.93
N LEU A 45 -2.86 -1.21 4.27
CA LEU A 45 -1.63 -0.79 4.96
C LEU A 45 -0.42 -1.65 4.55
N ARG A 46 -0.61 -2.95 4.36
CA ARG A 46 0.46 -3.84 3.91
C ARG A 46 0.95 -3.43 2.52
N ASP A 47 0.04 -3.17 1.59
CA ASP A 47 0.40 -2.72 0.24
C ASP A 47 1.09 -1.35 0.25
N TYR A 48 0.65 -0.42 1.11
CA TYR A 48 1.33 0.85 1.35
C TYR A 48 2.77 0.67 1.87
N ILE A 49 2.99 -0.22 2.85
CA ILE A 49 4.32 -0.48 3.42
C ILE A 49 5.25 -1.14 2.39
N ILE A 50 4.74 -2.12 1.64
CA ILE A 50 5.51 -2.83 0.61
C ILE A 50 5.94 -1.87 -0.49
N SER A 51 5.05 -1.01 -0.98
CA SER A 51 5.40 0.01 -1.98
C SER A 51 6.43 1.01 -1.45
N ARG A 52 6.35 1.41 -0.17
CA ARG A 52 7.35 2.30 0.48
C ARG A 52 8.74 1.67 0.58
N LYS A 53 8.85 0.39 0.94
CA LYS A 53 10.16 -0.30 1.01
C LYS A 53 10.89 -0.29 -0.33
N GLN A 54 10.15 -0.45 -1.41
CA GLN A 54 10.70 -0.49 -2.77
C GLN A 54 11.17 0.87 -3.29
N LEU A 55 10.79 1.97 -2.63
CA LEU A 55 11.20 3.32 -2.98
C LEU A 55 12.46 3.79 -2.24
N ARG A 56 12.92 3.03 -1.24
CA ARG A 56 14.17 3.36 -0.56
C ARG A 56 15.34 2.79 -1.38
N PRO A 57 16.26 3.63 -1.89
CA PRO A 57 17.52 3.11 -2.41
C PRO A 57 18.24 2.39 -1.26
N ASN A 58 18.81 1.22 -1.57
CA ASN A 58 19.45 0.30 -0.63
C ASN A 58 20.65 0.99 0.06
N ARG A 59 20.41 1.67 1.19
CA ARG A 59 21.44 2.40 1.96
C ARG A 59 22.26 1.51 2.91
N LEU A 60 22.48 0.25 2.55
CA LEU A 60 23.23 -0.72 3.38
C LEU A 60 24.22 -1.53 2.52
N LYS A 61 25.06 -0.83 1.75
CA LYS A 61 26.28 -1.39 1.17
C LYS A 61 27.41 -0.36 1.30
N ASN A 62 27.84 -0.11 2.54
CA ASN A 62 29.17 0.38 2.87
C ASN A 62 29.78 -0.63 3.84
#